data_AF-D8RBM4-F1
#
_entry.id   AF-D8RBM4-F1
#
_cell.length_a   1.000
_cell.length_b   1.000
_cell.length_c   1.000
_cell.angle_alpha   90.00
_cell.angle_beta   90.00
_cell.angle_gamma   90.00
#
_symmetry.space_group_name_H-M   'P 1'
#
loop_
_entity.id
_entity.type
_entity.pdbx_description
1 polymer ?
#
loop_
_entity_poly.entity_id
_entity_poly.type
_entity_poly.pdbx_seq_one_letter_code
_entity_poly.pdbx_strand_id
1 'polypeptide(L)'
;GDIIVPAYAWASERRAVVLSLDTLQAAGIDKVAGDVMCKRCDGPGSVEVGVAAGFAAVSNYFVTHRDTMHDRAPKCWTSPRLLDCSLCLQTDCVKPVIHAKKRHINWLFLLLTQTLGLCTLDQLKYFCKHTRRHRTGAKDRVLYLTYVGLLKQLHPAGHYD
;
A
#
# COMPACT_ATOMS: atom_id res chain seq x y z
N GLY A 1 5.35 0.22 21.11
CA GLY A 1 5.47 -0.77 20.04
C GLY A 1 6.93 -0.81 19.66
N ASP A 2 7.48 -2.02 19.55
CA ASP A 2 8.93 -2.24 19.42
C ASP A 2 9.53 -1.50 18.22
N ILE A 3 10.70 -0.90 18.45
CA ILE A 3 11.55 -0.27 17.43
C ILE A 3 12.10 -1.38 16.51
N ILE A 4 12.08 -1.14 15.20
CA ILE A 4 12.62 -2.04 14.18
C ILE A 4 13.57 -1.25 13.27
N VAL A 5 14.55 -1.93 12.68
CA VAL A 5 15.29 -1.35 11.54
C VAL A 5 14.34 -1.26 10.35
N PRO A 6 14.11 -0.06 9.78
CA PRO A 6 13.24 0.10 8.63
C PRO A 6 13.78 -0.69 7.43
N ALA A 7 12.92 -1.43 6.73
CA ALA A 7 13.31 -2.16 5.53
C ALA A 7 13.48 -1.24 4.30
N TYR A 8 12.97 -0.01 4.37
CA TYR A 8 12.99 0.98 3.28
C TYR A 8 13.19 2.37 3.87
N ALA A 9 13.78 3.29 3.10
CA ALA A 9 14.00 4.68 3.51
C ALA A 9 12.69 5.45 3.79
N TRP A 10 11.58 5.00 3.20
CA TRP A 10 10.24 5.56 3.39
C TRP A 10 9.40 4.83 4.45
N ALA A 11 10.00 3.88 5.16
CA ALA A 11 9.40 3.23 6.33
C ALA A 11 9.94 3.85 7.62
N SER A 12 9.12 3.86 8.66
CA SER A 12 9.58 4.29 9.99
C SER A 12 10.19 3.13 10.78
N GLU A 13 10.80 3.45 11.92
CA GLU A 13 11.28 2.46 12.89
C GLU A 13 10.13 1.74 13.62
N ARG A 14 8.87 2.05 13.30
CA ARG A 14 7.69 1.38 13.84
C ARG A 14 7.07 0.46 12.80
N ARG A 15 6.70 -0.74 13.24
CA ARG A 15 6.03 -1.74 12.40
C ARG A 15 4.78 -1.17 11.75
N ALA A 16 4.64 -1.38 10.45
CA ALA A 16 3.46 -0.96 9.67
C ALA A 16 3.18 0.56 9.73
N VAL A 17 4.21 1.36 10.01
CA VAL A 17 4.14 2.82 9.98
C VAL A 17 5.07 3.34 8.90
N VAL A 18 4.53 4.12 7.97
CA VAL A 18 5.27 4.83 6.91
C VAL A 18 5.46 6.29 7.29
N LEU A 19 6.40 6.97 6.63
CA LEU A 19 6.63 8.40 6.82
C LEU A 19 5.49 9.22 6.19
N SER A 20 5.23 10.42 6.73
CA SER A 20 4.27 11.37 6.15
C SER A 20 4.80 12.00 4.86
N LEU A 21 3.92 12.59 4.04
CA LEU A 21 4.32 13.32 2.83
C LEU A 21 5.34 14.42 3.13
N ASP A 22 5.11 15.22 4.17
CA ASP A 22 6.04 16.28 4.58
C ASP A 22 7.41 15.71 4.96
N THR A 23 7.44 14.58 5.66
CA THR A 23 8.69 13.92 6.07
C THR A 23 9.41 13.34 4.86
N LEU A 24 8.68 12.71 3.93
CA LEU A 24 9.25 12.19 2.68
C LEU A 24 9.84 13.33 1.85
N GLN A 25 9.11 14.44 1.70
CA GLN A 25 9.57 15.62 0.97
C GLN A 25 10.80 16.25 1.62
N ALA A 26 10.82 16.42 2.94
CA ALA A 26 11.97 16.95 3.67
C ALA A 26 13.21 16.05 3.53
N ALA A 27 13.02 14.74 3.38
CA ALA A 27 14.08 13.77 3.11
C ALA A 27 14.46 13.66 1.62
N GLY A 28 13.83 14.42 0.72
CA GLY A 28 14.08 14.35 -0.72
C GLY A 28 13.55 13.08 -1.40
N ILE A 29 12.60 12.39 -0.77
CA ILE A 29 12.01 11.14 -1.28
C ILE A 29 10.75 11.47 -2.08
N ASP A 30 10.87 11.55 -3.41
CA ASP A 30 9.78 11.81 -4.35
C ASP A 30 9.26 10.54 -5.05
N LYS A 31 10.02 9.44 -4.98
CA LYS A 31 9.71 8.13 -5.55
C LYS A 31 9.94 7.00 -4.56
N VAL A 32 9.22 5.90 -4.75
CA VAL A 32 9.46 4.64 -4.04
C VAL A 32 9.56 3.49 -5.02
N ALA A 33 10.44 2.54 -4.74
CA ALA A 33 10.64 1.35 -5.54
C ALA A 33 9.99 0.13 -4.88
N GLY A 34 9.65 -0.87 -5.69
CA GLY A 34 9.19 -2.17 -5.22
C GLY A 34 9.52 -3.28 -6.19
N ASP A 35 9.93 -4.42 -5.65
CA ASP A 35 10.18 -5.62 -6.43
C ASP A 35 8.87 -6.19 -6.97
N VAL A 36 8.91 -6.66 -8.22
CA VAL A 36 7.75 -7.17 -8.93
C VAL A 36 8.07 -8.46 -9.69
N MET A 37 7.02 -9.22 -9.98
CA MET A 37 7.08 -10.46 -10.75
C MET A 37 5.94 -10.50 -11.77
N CYS A 38 6.28 -10.73 -13.03
CA CYS A 38 5.29 -11.03 -14.07
C CYS A 38 4.68 -12.43 -13.86
N LYS A 39 3.37 -12.55 -13.90
CA LYS A 39 2.66 -13.86 -13.80
C LYS A 39 2.57 -14.60 -15.14
N ARG A 40 3.08 -14.02 -16.24
CA ARG A 40 3.00 -14.59 -17.60
C ARG A 40 4.33 -15.17 -18.04
N CYS A 41 5.42 -14.44 -17.83
CA CYS A 41 6.77 -14.86 -18.24
C CYS A 41 7.70 -15.13 -17.04
N ASP A 42 7.20 -15.02 -15.80
CA ASP A 42 7.99 -15.15 -14.56
C ASP A 42 9.19 -14.21 -14.45
N GLY A 43 9.24 -13.17 -15.30
CA GLY A 43 10.31 -12.18 -15.33
C GLY A 43 10.32 -11.29 -14.08
N PRO A 44 11.45 -11.21 -13.35
CA PRO A 44 11.62 -10.30 -12.22
C PRO A 44 11.83 -8.86 -12.68
N GLY A 45 11.53 -7.91 -11.80
CA GLY A 45 11.84 -6.52 -12.03
C GLY A 45 11.70 -5.68 -10.78
N SER A 46 11.97 -4.39 -10.93
CA SER A 46 11.69 -3.36 -9.93
C SER A 46 10.92 -2.23 -10.62
N VAL A 47 9.91 -1.69 -9.95
CA VAL A 47 9.12 -0.57 -10.45
C VAL A 47 9.22 0.59 -9.47
N GLU A 48 9.47 1.78 -10.00
CA GLU A 48 9.42 3.02 -9.24
C GLU A 48 8.09 3.75 -9.49
N VAL A 49 7.53 4.32 -8.44
CA VAL A 49 6.33 5.17 -8.52
C VAL A 49 6.53 6.48 -7.78
N GLY A 50 6.04 7.57 -8.37
CA GLY A 50 6.06 8.88 -7.75
C GLY A 50 5.09 8.98 -6.57
N VAL A 51 5.57 9.47 -5.44
CA VAL A 51 4.81 9.60 -4.19
C VAL A 51 3.63 10.54 -4.39
N ALA A 52 3.85 11.74 -4.94
CA ALA A 52 2.81 12.75 -5.12
C ALA A 52 1.68 12.27 -6.05
N ALA A 53 2.04 11.76 -7.23
CA ALA A 53 1.06 11.27 -8.22
C ALA A 53 0.30 10.05 -7.70
N GLY A 54 1.00 9.07 -7.11
CA GLY A 54 0.37 7.88 -6.55
C GLY A 54 -0.57 8.21 -5.39
N PHE A 55 -0.16 9.13 -4.51
CA PHE A 55 -0.98 9.57 -3.38
C PHE A 55 -2.23 10.32 -3.84
N ALA A 56 -2.08 11.26 -4.77
CA ALA A 56 -3.21 12.00 -5.33
C ALA A 56 -4.24 11.05 -5.95
N ALA A 57 -3.80 10.03 -6.70
CA ALA A 57 -4.70 9.05 -7.30
C ALA A 57 -5.53 8.28 -6.26
N VAL A 58 -4.90 7.71 -5.23
CA VAL A 58 -5.60 6.94 -4.19
C VAL A 58 -6.43 7.82 -3.25
N SER A 59 -5.93 9.00 -2.90
CA SER A 59 -6.62 9.95 -2.01
C SER A 59 -7.87 10.50 -2.68
N ASN A 60 -7.77 10.95 -3.93
CA ASN A 60 -8.92 11.46 -4.68
C ASN A 60 -9.97 10.37 -4.85
N TYR A 61 -9.55 9.15 -5.21
CA TYR A 61 -10.48 8.04 -5.32
C TYR A 61 -11.22 7.77 -4.01
N PHE A 62 -10.51 7.74 -2.88
CA PHE A 62 -11.12 7.55 -1.57
C PHE A 62 -12.12 8.66 -1.24
N VAL A 63 -11.72 9.94 -1.35
CA VAL A 63 -12.61 11.08 -1.02
C VAL A 63 -13.88 11.07 -1.87
N THR A 64 -13.79 10.76 -3.16
CA THR A 64 -14.94 10.72 -4.06
C THR A 64 -15.91 9.57 -3.77
N HIS A 65 -15.43 8.45 -3.23
CA HIS A 65 -16.25 7.22 -3.11
C HIS A 65 -16.55 6.79 -1.66
N ARG A 66 -15.92 7.40 -0.64
CA ARG A 66 -15.98 6.96 0.77
C ARG A 66 -17.41 6.73 1.28
N ASP A 67 -18.36 7.57 0.88
CA ASP A 67 -19.75 7.50 1.36
C ASP A 67 -20.47 6.22 0.92
N THR A 68 -20.02 5.63 -0.20
CA THR A 68 -20.58 4.38 -0.76
C THR A 68 -19.80 3.13 -0.32
N MET A 69 -18.65 3.29 0.33
CA MET A 69 -17.80 2.16 0.71
C MET A 69 -18.34 1.40 1.92
N HIS A 70 -19.08 2.05 2.83
CA HIS A 70 -19.68 1.43 4.03
C HIS A 70 -18.68 0.53 4.81
N ASP A 71 -17.49 1.05 5.09
CA ASP A 71 -16.36 0.34 5.72
C ASP A 71 -15.82 -0.89 4.95
N ARG A 72 -16.07 -0.96 3.64
CA ARG A 72 -15.70 -2.10 2.79
C ARG A 72 -14.83 -1.61 1.64
N ALA A 73 -13.77 -2.35 1.35
CA ALA A 73 -12.94 -2.04 0.20
C ALA A 73 -13.74 -2.27 -1.10
N PRO A 74 -13.79 -1.30 -2.02
CA PRO A 74 -14.48 -1.46 -3.29
C PRO A 74 -13.82 -2.53 -4.17
N LYS A 75 -14.52 -2.94 -5.23
CA LYS A 75 -14.07 -4.03 -6.11
C LYS A 75 -12.70 -3.79 -6.74
N CYS A 76 -12.39 -2.55 -7.13
CA CYS A 76 -11.09 -2.18 -7.66
C CYS A 76 -9.94 -2.32 -6.65
N TRP A 77 -10.22 -2.31 -5.35
CA TRP A 77 -9.21 -2.55 -4.31
C TRP A 77 -9.10 -4.02 -3.94
N THR A 78 -10.21 -4.76 -3.95
CA THR A 78 -10.20 -6.20 -3.65
C THR A 78 -9.66 -7.03 -4.82
N SER A 79 -9.83 -6.54 -6.05
CA SER A 79 -9.28 -7.11 -7.30
C SER A 79 -8.53 -6.01 -8.07
N PRO A 80 -7.33 -5.61 -7.60
CA PRO A 80 -6.60 -4.51 -8.20
C PRO A 80 -6.04 -4.89 -9.56
N ARG A 81 -6.03 -3.91 -10.47
CA ARG A 81 -5.26 -3.99 -11.73
C ARG A 81 -3.79 -4.14 -11.37
N LEU A 82 -3.13 -5.07 -12.03
CA LEU A 82 -1.70 -5.31 -11.98
C LEU A 82 -0.96 -4.32 -12.92
N LEU A 83 0.36 -4.29 -12.78
CA LEU A 83 1.22 -3.49 -13.64
C LEU A 83 1.41 -4.17 -15.00
N ASP A 84 1.82 -3.40 -15.99
CA ASP A 84 2.15 -3.90 -17.32
C ASP A 84 3.61 -4.41 -17.33
N CYS A 85 3.89 -5.47 -18.10
CA CYS A 85 5.22 -6.08 -18.13
C CYS A 85 6.09 -5.47 -19.22
N SER A 86 7.25 -4.92 -18.86
CA SER A 86 8.24 -4.42 -19.82
C SER A 86 8.99 -5.53 -20.56
N LEU A 87 8.99 -6.77 -20.04
CA LEU A 87 9.74 -7.90 -20.62
C LEU A 87 8.93 -8.65 -21.69
N CYS A 88 7.68 -9.00 -21.40
CA CYS A 88 6.81 -9.71 -22.36
C CYS A 88 5.75 -8.81 -23.02
N LEU A 89 5.74 -7.51 -22.69
CA LEU A 89 4.84 -6.48 -23.23
C LEU A 89 3.33 -6.76 -23.01
N GLN A 90 3.01 -7.74 -22.17
CA GLN A 90 1.64 -8.04 -21.77
C GLN A 90 1.17 -7.05 -20.69
N THR A 91 -0.11 -6.69 -20.75
CA THR A 91 -0.73 -5.80 -19.76
C THR A 91 -1.27 -6.56 -18.57
N ASP A 92 -1.48 -5.86 -17.45
CA ASP A 92 -2.20 -6.36 -16.27
C ASP A 92 -1.70 -7.74 -15.78
N CYS A 93 -0.38 -7.91 -15.68
CA CYS A 93 0.23 -9.20 -15.36
C CYS A 93 1.37 -9.16 -14.35
N VAL A 94 1.84 -7.97 -13.97
CA VAL A 94 2.95 -7.79 -13.02
C VAL A 94 2.43 -7.49 -11.63
N LYS A 95 2.71 -8.40 -10.69
CA LYS A 95 2.36 -8.24 -9.26
C LYS A 95 3.56 -7.76 -8.44
N PRO A 96 3.34 -6.98 -7.38
CA PRO A 96 4.35 -6.76 -6.35
C PRO A 96 4.77 -8.07 -5.68
N VAL A 97 6.05 -8.17 -5.33
CA VAL A 97 6.56 -9.20 -4.43
C VAL A 97 6.27 -8.76 -2.99
N ILE A 98 5.33 -9.45 -2.34
CA ILE A 98 4.96 -9.15 -0.96
C ILE A 98 5.78 -10.03 -0.01
N HIS A 99 6.67 -9.38 0.76
CA HIS A 99 7.60 -10.07 1.62
C HIS A 99 6.90 -10.95 2.69
N ALA A 100 7.39 -12.18 2.89
CA ALA A 100 6.80 -13.14 3.84
C ALA A 100 6.90 -12.67 5.31
N LYS A 101 8.04 -12.07 5.70
CA LYS A 101 8.17 -11.37 6.99
C LYS A 101 7.38 -10.07 6.94
N LYS A 102 6.26 -10.01 7.65
CA LYS A 102 5.28 -8.90 7.62
C LYS A 102 5.86 -7.52 7.98
N ARG A 103 6.94 -7.49 8.78
CA ARG A 103 7.67 -6.26 9.11
C ARG A 103 8.44 -5.64 7.94
N HIS A 104 8.70 -6.39 6.86
CA HIS A 104 9.40 -5.90 5.66
C HIS A 104 8.43 -5.68 4.49
N ILE A 105 7.11 -5.70 4.73
CA ILE A 105 6.13 -5.38 3.69
C ILE A 105 6.29 -3.91 3.31
N ASN A 106 6.41 -3.65 2.01
CA ASN A 106 6.52 -2.30 1.46
C ASN A 106 5.15 -1.61 1.39
N TRP A 107 4.63 -1.20 2.54
CA TRP A 107 3.27 -0.67 2.66
C TRP A 107 3.01 0.56 1.78
N LEU A 108 3.99 1.46 1.67
CA LEU A 108 3.86 2.68 0.87
C LEU A 108 3.78 2.33 -0.63
N PHE A 109 4.67 1.48 -1.13
CA PHE A 109 4.61 1.05 -2.53
C PHE A 109 3.28 0.36 -2.88
N LEU A 110 2.78 -0.50 -1.99
CA LEU A 110 1.50 -1.18 -2.19
C LEU A 110 0.30 -0.21 -2.17
N LEU A 111 0.34 0.84 -1.33
CA LEU A 111 -0.67 1.89 -1.33
C LEU A 111 -0.66 2.66 -2.65
N LEU A 112 0.52 3.15 -3.06
CA LEU A 112 0.66 4.04 -4.22
C LEU A 112 0.35 3.33 -5.54
N THR A 113 0.62 2.02 -5.61
CA THR A 113 0.22 1.17 -6.75
C THR A 113 -1.21 0.63 -6.63
N GLN A 114 -1.92 0.93 -5.53
CA GLN A 114 -3.26 0.42 -5.22
C GLN A 114 -3.36 -1.12 -5.23
N THR A 115 -2.30 -1.81 -4.83
CA THR A 115 -2.17 -3.28 -4.88
C THR A 115 -2.32 -3.97 -3.52
N LEU A 116 -2.73 -3.25 -2.47
CA LEU A 116 -2.94 -3.82 -1.12
C LEU A 116 -3.93 -5.01 -1.11
N GLY A 117 -4.85 -5.10 -2.08
CA GLY A 117 -5.76 -6.24 -2.23
C GLY A 117 -5.07 -7.58 -2.45
N LEU A 118 -3.82 -7.56 -2.94
CA LEU A 118 -2.99 -8.75 -3.14
C LEU A 118 -2.41 -9.31 -1.84
N CYS A 119 -2.43 -8.54 -0.74
CA CYS A 119 -2.04 -9.03 0.57
C CYS A 119 -2.99 -10.13 1.05
N THR A 120 -2.46 -11.07 1.84
CA THR A 120 -3.27 -12.04 2.57
C THR A 120 -4.00 -11.35 3.72
N LEU A 121 -5.10 -11.96 4.19
CA LEU A 121 -5.82 -11.45 5.37
C LEU A 121 -4.90 -11.31 6.59
N ASP A 122 -3.95 -12.23 6.77
CA ASP A 122 -3.02 -12.21 7.88
C ASP A 122 -1.95 -11.13 7.80
N GLN A 123 -1.61 -10.67 6.60
CA GLN A 123 -0.76 -9.50 6.39
C GLN A 123 -1.53 -8.22 6.69
N LEU A 124 -2.77 -8.10 6.22
CA LEU A 124 -3.62 -6.94 6.52
C LEU A 124 -3.94 -6.84 8.02
N LYS A 125 -4.25 -7.96 8.69
CA LYS A 125 -4.43 -8.00 10.16
C LYS A 125 -3.18 -7.58 10.92
N TYR A 126 -1.99 -7.86 10.39
CA TYR A 126 -0.74 -7.42 11.00
C TYR A 126 -0.60 -5.90 10.95
N PHE A 127 -0.95 -5.27 9.83
CA PHE A 127 -1.02 -3.81 9.74
C PHE A 127 -1.96 -3.26 10.81
N CYS A 128 -3.23 -3.71 10.83
CA CYS A 128 -4.22 -3.22 11.79
C CYS A 128 -3.79 -3.40 13.25
N LYS A 129 -3.16 -4.54 13.59
CA LYS A 129 -2.61 -4.80 14.94
C LYS A 129 -1.60 -3.71 15.36
N HIS A 130 -0.73 -3.30 14.45
CA HIS A 130 0.36 -2.37 14.76
C HIS A 130 -0.04 -0.89 14.63
N THR A 131 -1.15 -0.61 13.95
CA THR A 131 -1.73 0.75 13.84
C THR A 131 -2.94 0.97 14.74
N ARG A 132 -3.16 0.09 15.74
CA ARG A 132 -4.29 0.12 16.69
C ARG A 132 -5.67 0.20 16.01
N ARG A 133 -5.81 -0.42 14.84
CA ARG A 133 -7.09 -0.54 14.14
C ARG A 133 -7.75 -1.87 14.47
N HIS A 134 -9.08 -1.88 14.38
CA HIS A 134 -9.84 -3.10 14.52
C HIS A 134 -9.39 -4.14 13.47
N ARG A 135 -9.27 -5.40 13.91
CA ARG A 135 -8.65 -6.48 13.13
C ARG A 135 -9.57 -7.67 12.87
N THR A 136 -10.82 -7.60 13.33
CA THR A 136 -11.81 -8.65 13.09
C THR A 136 -12.73 -8.22 11.94
N GLY A 137 -13.14 -9.18 11.12
CA GLY A 137 -13.92 -8.94 9.91
C GLY A 137 -13.39 -9.68 8.69
N ALA A 138 -14.18 -9.62 7.62
CA ALA A 138 -13.82 -10.14 6.31
C ALA A 138 -12.68 -9.32 5.66
N LYS A 139 -12.04 -9.90 4.64
CA LYS A 139 -10.83 -9.33 4.02
C LYS A 139 -11.06 -7.92 3.46
N ASP A 140 -12.19 -7.68 2.83
CA ASP A 140 -12.62 -6.37 2.31
C ASP A 140 -12.67 -5.28 3.39
N ARG A 141 -13.16 -5.60 4.59
CA ARG A 141 -13.21 -4.65 5.72
C ARG A 141 -11.81 -4.37 6.28
N VAL A 142 -10.98 -5.39 6.44
CA VAL A 142 -9.60 -5.20 6.92
C VAL A 142 -8.76 -4.45 5.88
N LEU A 143 -8.99 -4.71 4.59
CA LEU A 143 -8.37 -3.99 3.48
C LEU A 143 -8.73 -2.50 3.49
N TYR A 144 -10.02 -2.18 3.63
CA TYR A 144 -10.49 -0.79 3.78
C TYR A 144 -9.76 -0.08 4.92
N LEU A 145 -9.74 -0.69 6.11
CA LEU A 145 -9.05 -0.13 7.28
C LEU A 145 -7.54 0.05 7.06
N THR A 146 -6.92 -0.78 6.22
CA THR A 146 -5.51 -0.67 5.85
C THR A 146 -5.28 0.52 4.94
N TYR A 147 -6.10 0.70 3.88
CA TYR A 147 -6.04 1.88 3.00
C TYR A 147 -6.23 3.18 3.80
N VAL A 148 -7.30 3.25 4.59
CA VAL A 148 -7.59 4.42 5.44
C VAL A 148 -6.46 4.66 6.45
N GLY A 149 -5.89 3.59 7.01
CA GLY A 149 -4.74 3.67 7.91
C GLY A 149 -3.52 4.31 7.27
N LEU A 150 -3.19 3.90 6.05
CA LEU A 150 -2.04 4.43 5.33
C LEU A 150 -2.29 5.87 4.85
N LEU A 151 -3.48 6.18 4.33
CA LEU A 151 -3.86 7.55 3.95
C LEU A 151 -3.66 8.53 5.13
N LYS A 152 -4.12 8.18 6.34
CA LYS A 152 -3.89 8.99 7.55
C LYS A 152 -2.42 9.09 7.96
N GLN A 153 -1.61 8.05 7.73
CA GLN A 153 -0.17 8.12 8.01
C GLN A 153 0.54 9.07 7.04
N LEU A 154 0.23 8.99 5.75
CA LEU A 154 0.82 9.86 4.72
C LEU A 154 0.40 11.31 4.89
N HIS A 155 -0.89 11.55 5.16
CA HIS A 155 -1.44 12.89 5.29
C HIS A 155 -2.30 12.99 6.56
N PRO A 156 -1.68 13.23 7.74
CA PRO A 156 -2.38 13.29 9.02
C PRO A 156 -3.43 14.39 9.12
N ALA A 157 -3.28 15.48 8.36
CA ALA A 157 -4.25 16.57 8.31
C ALA A 157 -5.45 16.28 7.39
N GLY A 158 -5.43 15.20 6.62
CA GLY A 158 -6.50 14.84 5.71
C GLY A 158 -7.70 14.18 6.39
N HIS A 159 -8.89 14.45 5.87
CA HIS A 159 -10.16 13.95 6.41
C HIS A 159 -10.45 12.50 5.96
N TYR A 160 -9.73 11.53 6.53
CA TYR A 160 -9.88 10.10 6.19
C TYR A 160 -10.65 9.29 7.24
N ASP A 161 -11.59 9.89 7.96
CA ASP A 161 -12.33 9.22 9.06
C ASP A 161 -13.42 8.25 8.62
#